data_AF-A0A1B3XLC6-F1
#
_entry.id   AF-A0A1B3XLC6-F1
#
_cell.length_a   1.000
_cell.length_b   1.000
_cell.length_c   1.000
_cell.angle_alpha   90.00
_cell.angle_beta   90.00
_cell.angle_gamma   90.00
#
_symmetry.space_group_name_H-M   'P 1'
#
loop_
_entity.id
_entity.type
_entity.pdbx_description
1 polymer ?
#
loop_
_entity_poly.entity_id
_entity_poly.type
_entity_poly.pdbx_seq_one_letter_code
_entity_poly.pdbx_strand_id
1 'polypeptide(L)' 'MGGVYKLFSRKITPEIIEEKRQEMIELAENFGINSLLTIQASQELDTLLNALTKTREAEYFSLQKVYRYF' A
#
# COMPACT_ATOMS: atom_id res chain seq x y z
N MET A 1 17.24 10.75 22.07
CA MET A 1 18.30 10.45 21.08
C MET A 1 18.46 8.93 21.01
N GLY A 2 17.95 8.34 19.94
CA GLY A 2 17.94 6.89 19.74
C GLY A 2 17.42 6.60 18.34
N GLY A 3 18.24 6.93 17.34
CA GLY A 3 18.02 6.46 15.98
C GLY A 3 18.17 4.94 15.90
N VAL A 4 17.86 4.41 14.72
CA VAL A 4 18.09 3.01 14.30
C VAL A 4 16.94 2.03 14.64
N TYR A 5 15.77 2.23 14.02
CA TYR A 5 14.98 1.07 13.56
C TYR A 5 15.13 0.93 12.05
N LYS A 6 16.32 0.43 11.75
CA LYS A 6 16.82 -0.03 10.47
C LYS A 6 15.92 -1.15 9.92
N LEU A 7 15.52 -0.99 8.66
CA LEU A 7 15.14 -2.06 7.72
C LEU A 7 14.25 -3.17 8.27
N PHE A 8 12.94 -2.92 8.35
CA PHE A 8 11.99 -4.01 8.19
C PHE A 8 11.63 -4.11 6.71
N SER A 9 11.86 -5.30 6.12
CA SER A 9 11.32 -5.73 4.84
C SER A 9 9.94 -5.10 4.66
N ARG A 10 9.79 -4.18 3.70
CA ARG A 10 8.64 -3.25 3.54
C ARG A 10 7.34 -4.04 3.51
N LYS A 11 6.79 -4.37 4.69
CA LYS A 11 5.43 -4.87 4.82
C LYS A 11 4.57 -3.69 4.43
N ILE A 12 3.77 -3.87 3.39
CA ILE A 12 2.77 -2.88 3.03
C ILE A 12 1.74 -2.94 4.14
N THR A 13 1.70 -1.90 4.95
CA THR A 13 0.74 -1.76 6.03
C THR A 13 -0.34 -0.74 5.62
N PRO A 14 -1.53 -0.82 6.23
CA PRO A 14 -2.61 0.14 5.96
C PRO A 14 -2.18 1.59 6.18
N GLU A 15 -1.27 1.85 7.13
CA GLU A 15 -0.78 3.19 7.45
C GLU A 15 -0.01 3.81 6.28
N ILE A 16 0.82 3.03 5.58
CA ILE A 16 1.58 3.52 4.41
C ILE A 16 0.64 3.86 3.24
N ILE A 17 -0.43 3.08 3.08
CA ILE A 17 -1.46 3.34 2.07
C ILE A 17 -2.22 4.62 2.41
N GLU A 18 -2.53 4.83 3.70
CA GLU A 18 -3.24 6.02 4.17
C GLU A 18 -2.40 7.29 4.02
N GLU A 19 -1.10 7.23 4.35
CA GLU A 19 -0.17 8.32 4.09
C GLU A 19 -0.13 8.70 2.61
N LYS A 20 -0.04 7.70 1.71
CA LYS A 20 -0.02 7.95 0.26
C LYS A 20 -1.36 8.47 -0.26
N ARG A 21 -2.47 8.02 0.32
CA ARG A 21 -3.81 8.53 0.00
C ARG A 21 -3.92 10.01 0.35
N GLN A 22 -3.41 10.39 1.52
CA GLN A 22 -3.43 11.78 1.96
C GLN A 22 -2.56 12.67 1.06
N GLU A 23 -1.36 12.21 0.68
CA GLU A 23 -0.50 12.90 -0.29
C GLU A 23 -1.20 13.12 -1.63
N MET A 24 -1.87 12.09 -2.17
CA MET A 24 -2.63 12.20 -3.43
C MET A 24 -3.75 13.26 -3.33
N ILE A 25 -4.44 13.32 -2.19
CA ILE A 25 -5.50 14.31 -1.95
C ILE A 25 -4.92 15.72 -1.89
N GLU A 26 -3.83 15.93 -1.15
CA GLU A 26 -3.15 17.23 -1.08
C GLU A 26 -2.67 17.67 -2.47
N LEU A 27 -2.15 16.76 -3.29
CA LEU A 27 -1.76 17.05 -4.67
C LEU A 27 -2.97 17.38 -5.56
N ALA A 28 -4.07 16.67 -5.40
CA ALA A 28 -5.32 16.94 -6.13
C ALA A 28 -5.91 18.31 -5.76
N GLU A 29 -5.87 18.69 -4.49
CA GLU A 29 -6.34 19.99 -4.00
C GLU A 29 -5.47 21.14 -4.50
N ASN A 30 -4.14 20.96 -4.51
CA ASN A 30 -3.20 22.02 -4.89
C ASN A 30 -2.98 22.16 -6.40
N PHE A 31 -2.93 21.05 -7.13
CA PHE A 31 -2.55 21.02 -8.56
C PHE A 31 -3.67 20.53 -9.49
N GLY A 32 -4.77 20.05 -8.94
CA GLY A 32 -5.87 19.45 -9.68
C GLY A 32 -5.66 17.96 -9.96
N ILE A 33 -6.77 17.27 -10.25
CA ILE A 33 -6.78 15.82 -10.49
C ILE A 33 -6.01 15.38 -11.74
N ASN A 34 -5.90 16.27 -12.73
CA ASN A 34 -5.20 15.99 -13.99
C ASN A 34 -3.73 16.40 -13.95
N SER A 35 -3.23 16.87 -12.80
CA SER A 35 -1.82 17.18 -12.65
C SER A 35 -0.99 15.90 -12.74
N LEU A 36 0.20 16.00 -13.36
CA LEU A 36 1.11 14.87 -13.45
C LEU A 36 1.45 14.31 -12.05
N LEU A 37 1.61 15.18 -11.06
CA LEU A 37 1.90 14.80 -9.67
C LEU A 37 0.75 14.00 -9.05
N THR A 38 -0.48 14.45 -9.24
CA THR A 38 -1.68 13.75 -8.74
C THR A 38 -1.85 12.40 -9.41
N ILE A 39 -1.60 12.32 -10.72
CA ILE A 39 -1.66 11.06 -11.47
C ILE A 39 -0.59 10.09 -10.99
N GLN A 40 0.64 10.55 -10.78
CA GLN A 40 1.73 9.73 -10.24
C GLN A 40 1.41 9.21 -8.84
N ALA A 41 0.94 10.09 -7.95
CA ALA A 41 0.54 9.70 -6.60
C ALA A 41 -0.60 8.66 -6.61
N SER A 42 -1.56 8.79 -7.52
CA SER A 42 -2.64 7.82 -7.72
C SER A 42 -2.13 6.45 -8.19
N GLN A 43 -1.20 6.41 -9.15
CA GLN A 43 -0.59 5.17 -9.63
C GLN A 43 0.24 4.46 -8.54
N GLU A 44 0.95 5.23 -7.73
CA GLU A 44 1.70 4.71 -6.59
C GLU A 44 0.75 4.15 -5.51
N LEU A 45 -0.35 4.84 -5.21
CA LEU A 45 -1.38 4.35 -4.29
C LEU A 45 -2.01 3.04 -4.78
N ASP A 46 -2.34 2.96 -6.07
CA ASP A 46 -2.88 1.74 -6.68
C ASP A 46 -1.88 0.57 -6.60
N THR A 47 -0.59 0.85 -6.79
CA THR A 47 0.47 -0.15 -6.64
C THR A 47 0.53 -0.70 -5.21
N LEU A 48 0.40 0.16 -4.21
CA LEU A 48 0.38 -0.24 -2.79
C LEU A 48 -0.86 -1.09 -2.47
N LEU A 49 -2.04 -0.67 -2.94
CA LEU A 49 -3.29 -1.42 -2.76
C LEU A 49 -3.25 -2.80 -3.42
N ASN A 50 -2.72 -2.88 -4.64
CA ASN A 50 -2.57 -4.13 -5.37
C ASN A 50 -1.61 -5.09 -4.66
N ALA A 51 -0.52 -4.57 -4.11
CA ALA A 51 0.44 -5.40 -3.40
C ALA A 51 -0.08 -5.87 -2.02
N LEU A 52 -0.90 -5.07 -1.32
CA LEU A 52 -1.63 -5.53 -0.13
C LEU A 52 -2.62 -6.64 -0.47
N THR A 53 -3.40 -6.47 -1.54
CA THR A 53 -4.39 -7.45 -2.01
C THR A 53 -3.72 -8.79 -2.35
N LYS A 54 -2.62 -8.77 -3.12
CA LYS A 54 -1.84 -9.98 -3.45
C LYS A 54 -1.31 -10.69 -2.21
N THR A 55 -0.87 -9.94 -1.20
CA THR A 55 -0.40 -10.51 0.06
C THR A 55 -1.53 -11.23 0.80
N ARG A 56 -2.71 -10.61 0.88
CA ARG A 56 -3.90 -11.22 1.49
C ARG A 56 -4.37 -12.45 0.73
N GLU A 57 -4.41 -12.41 -0.60
CA GLU A 57 -4.78 -13.56 -1.42
C GLU A 57 -3.86 -14.77 -1.17
N ALA A 58 -2.55 -14.55 -1.11
CA ALA A 58 -1.58 -15.61 -0.79
C ALA A 58 -1.84 -16.24 0.59
N GLU A 59 -2.18 -15.42 1.60
CA GLU A 59 -2.58 -15.90 2.92
C GLU A 59 -3.87 -16.74 2.86
N TYR A 60 -4.91 -16.27 2.18
CA TYR A 60 -6.16 -17.03 1.99
C TYR A 60 -5.96 -18.37 1.28
N PHE A 61 -5.16 -18.40 0.20
CA PHE A 61 -4.84 -19.64 -0.50
C PHE A 61 -4.07 -20.63 0.38
N SER A 62 -3.16 -20.14 1.24
CA SER A 62 -2.42 -20.99 2.17
C SER A 62 -3.34 -21.62 3.23
N LEU A 63 -4.30 -20.86 3.76
CA LEU A 63 -5.28 -21.35 4.74
C LEU A 63 -6.21 -22.40 4.14
N GLN A 64 -6.75 -22.17 2.93
CA GLN A 64 -7.60 -23.16 2.26
C GLN A 64 -6.89 -24.50 2.02
N LYS A 65 -5.57 -24.46 1.74
CA LYS A 65 -4.78 -25.68 1.58
C LYS A 65 -4.70 -26.45 2.90
N VAL A 66 -4.50 -25.78 4.03
CA VAL A 66 -4.46 -26.42 5.36
C VAL A 66 -5.80 -27.09 5.69
N TYR A 67 -6.93 -26.43 5.44
CA TYR A 67 -8.27 -26.98 5.72
C TYR A 67 -8.74 -28.07 4.75
N ARG A 68 -8.04 -28.27 3.62
CA ARG A 68 -8.35 -29.32 2.64
C ARG A 68 -7.61 -30.64 2.91
N TYR A 69 -6.62 -30.62 3.80
CA TYR A 69 -5.86 -31.80 4.23
C TYR A 69 -6.27 -32.36 5.61
N PHE A 70 -7.35 -31.82 6.19
CA PHE A 70 -8.10 -32.41 7.30
C PHE A 70 -9.48 -32.86 6.79
#